data_AF-A0A645ARL6-F1
#
_entry.id   AF-A0A645ARL6-F1
#
_cell.length_a   1.000
_cell.length_b   1.000
_cell.length_c   1.000
_cell.angle_alpha   90.00
_cell.angle_beta   90.00
_cell.angle_gamma   90.00
#
_symmetry.space_group_name_H-M   'P 1'
#
loop_
_entity.id
_entity.type
_entity.pdbx_description
1 polymer ?
#
loop_
_entity_poly.entity_id
_entity_poly.type
_entity_poly.pdbx_seq_one_letter_code
_entity_poly.pdbx_strand_id
1 'polypeptide(L)'
;MIFAVTTPDIGTRGISAFILEKGLEGFTFGDHYDKMGIRSSSTAELIFSDVKVPRENLLGKEGEGFKIAMATLDGGRIGIAAQALGIAQGAYESALEYSKERVQFGRPICQQQSIAFKLADMATGLRASRFLVYSAAELKENHEPYAVEAAMAKQYASDTGLSIVNDALQIFGGNGYLKGMDVERAYRDAKICTIYEGTNEIQRLVIASGIVGKMPKNEASAVKQGPITGARKKQLFKEGTLAERVADLVKALKADGYDFTVGIDIDTPISRAERVVSAGKGIGDRENMELVRALAVQAGAALGSSRPVAETLGYLPLNRYVGMSGQKFTGNLYIACGISGAGQHLKGIREATTIVAINNNPNAPIFKNCDYGLVGDVLEILPLLTAALDNGKAKKPAPPMKKMKRAVPKKAEPHWNRFMCSGCGYEYDPALGDPEGEIRPGTLFEVLPEEWICPDCGEDKTQFIPA
;
A
#
# COMPACT_ATOMS: atom_id res chain seq x y z
N MET A 1 -0.64 -16.85 10.48
CA MET A 1 -1.97 -16.24 10.70
C MET A 1 -2.16 -15.13 9.68
N ILE A 2 -3.24 -15.17 8.92
CA ILE A 2 -3.59 -14.23 7.85
C ILE A 2 -4.95 -13.62 8.17
N PHE A 3 -5.11 -12.32 7.98
CA PHE A 3 -6.39 -11.64 8.09
C PHE A 3 -6.88 -11.28 6.70
N ALA A 4 -8.08 -11.73 6.33
CA ALA A 4 -8.66 -11.50 5.02
C ALA A 4 -10.11 -11.02 5.12
N VAL A 5 -10.54 -10.22 4.15
CA VAL A 5 -11.93 -9.79 4.05
C VAL A 5 -12.76 -10.94 3.49
N THR A 6 -13.67 -11.50 4.29
CA THR A 6 -14.62 -12.53 3.85
C THR A 6 -15.94 -11.93 3.40
N THR A 7 -16.35 -10.83 4.04
CA THR A 7 -17.55 -10.08 3.68
C THR A 7 -17.16 -8.64 3.32
N PRO A 8 -17.06 -8.31 2.02
CA PRO A 8 -16.75 -6.95 1.59
C PRO A 8 -17.77 -5.92 2.09
N ASP A 9 -17.36 -4.65 2.09
CA ASP A 9 -18.23 -3.48 2.31
C ASP A 9 -18.86 -3.29 3.71
N ILE A 10 -18.66 -4.21 4.66
CA ILE A 10 -19.12 -4.05 6.07
C ILE A 10 -18.01 -3.60 7.04
N GLY A 11 -16.90 -3.09 6.50
CA GLY A 11 -15.77 -2.55 7.26
C GLY A 11 -15.02 -3.61 8.08
N THR A 12 -14.64 -3.28 9.31
CA THR A 12 -13.86 -4.18 10.17
C THR A 12 -14.59 -5.47 10.56
N ARG A 13 -15.93 -5.48 10.47
CA ARG A 13 -16.77 -6.66 10.75
C ARG A 13 -16.69 -7.72 9.64
N GLY A 14 -16.16 -7.36 8.47
CA GLY A 14 -16.02 -8.27 7.34
C GLY A 14 -14.69 -9.01 7.29
N ILE A 15 -13.86 -8.88 8.33
CA ILE A 15 -12.50 -9.43 8.37
C ILE A 15 -12.52 -10.72 9.20
N SER A 16 -11.94 -11.79 8.67
CA SER A 16 -11.75 -13.07 9.34
C SER A 16 -10.27 -13.43 9.45
N ALA A 17 -9.91 -14.26 10.44
CA ALA A 17 -8.54 -14.70 10.67
C ALA A 17 -8.39 -16.17 10.28
N PHE A 18 -7.28 -16.50 9.60
CA PHE A 18 -7.00 -17.85 9.11
C PHE A 18 -5.59 -18.30 9.49
N ILE A 19 -5.42 -19.58 9.76
CA ILE A 19 -4.11 -20.23 9.92
C ILE A 19 -3.75 -20.86 8.57
N LEU A 20 -2.68 -20.39 7.93
CA LEU A 20 -2.20 -20.95 6.67
C LEU A 20 -0.82 -21.56 6.89
N GLU A 21 -0.61 -22.74 6.31
CA GLU A 21 0.69 -23.41 6.31
C GLU A 21 1.48 -23.09 5.05
N LYS A 22 2.81 -23.10 5.17
CA LYS A 22 3.70 -22.97 4.02
C LYS A 22 3.54 -24.21 3.13
N GLY A 23 3.45 -24.01 1.82
CA GLY A 23 3.35 -25.10 0.84
C GLY A 23 1.96 -25.30 0.25
N LEU A 24 0.95 -24.56 0.74
CA LEU A 24 -0.35 -24.51 0.08
C LEU A 24 -0.20 -24.02 -1.37
N GLU A 25 -0.88 -24.70 -2.29
CA GLU A 25 -0.89 -24.33 -3.71
C GLU A 25 -1.35 -22.87 -3.87
N GLY A 26 -0.61 -22.09 -4.66
CA GLY A 26 -0.88 -20.67 -4.87
C GLY A 26 -0.38 -19.73 -3.75
N PHE A 27 0.14 -20.25 -2.63
CA PHE A 27 0.70 -19.44 -1.55
C PHE A 27 2.23 -19.35 -1.68
N THR A 28 2.72 -18.19 -2.11
CA THR A 28 4.15 -17.95 -2.40
C THR A 28 4.67 -16.70 -1.69
N PHE A 29 5.99 -16.53 -1.70
CA PHE A 29 6.68 -15.45 -0.99
C PHE A 29 7.45 -14.60 -2.01
N GLY A 30 7.39 -13.28 -1.85
CA GLY A 30 8.25 -12.35 -2.60
C GLY A 30 9.68 -12.35 -2.08
N ASP A 31 10.53 -11.55 -2.73
CA ASP A 31 11.91 -11.35 -2.31
C ASP A 31 12.00 -10.64 -0.95
N HIS A 32 13.10 -10.85 -0.24
CA HIS A 32 13.35 -10.16 1.02
C HIS A 32 13.66 -8.67 0.78
N TYR A 33 13.00 -7.80 1.55
CA TYR A 33 13.28 -6.37 1.54
C TYR A 33 14.63 -6.07 2.20
N ASP A 34 15.46 -5.27 1.51
CA ASP A 34 16.68 -4.70 2.11
C ASP A 34 16.31 -3.53 3.03
N LYS A 35 16.51 -3.72 4.34
CA LYS A 35 16.07 -2.81 5.39
C LYS A 35 17.24 -2.04 5.99
N MET A 36 16.94 -0.86 6.53
CA MET A 36 17.88 -0.07 7.33
C MET A 36 18.34 -0.85 8.58
N GLY A 37 17.42 -1.27 9.42
CA GLY A 37 17.67 -2.03 10.67
C GLY A 37 17.00 -3.40 10.68
N ILE A 38 17.17 -4.12 11.78
CA ILE A 38 16.64 -5.47 12.04
C ILE A 38 16.85 -6.42 10.87
N ARG A 39 18.05 -6.35 10.27
CA ARG A 39 18.39 -7.01 9.00
C ARG A 39 18.42 -8.54 9.09
N SER A 40 18.60 -9.09 10.29
CA SER A 40 18.49 -10.53 10.56
C SER A 40 17.05 -11.04 10.54
N SER A 41 16.05 -10.16 10.65
CA SER A 41 14.64 -10.52 10.55
C SER A 41 14.19 -10.50 9.09
N SER A 42 13.62 -11.61 8.62
CA SER A 42 13.08 -11.72 7.27
C SER A 42 11.82 -10.88 7.12
N THR A 43 11.76 -10.07 6.06
CA THR A 43 10.57 -9.29 5.71
C THR A 43 10.34 -9.44 4.21
N ALA A 44 9.18 -9.92 3.81
CA ALA A 44 8.84 -10.20 2.43
C ALA A 44 7.35 -9.97 2.20
N GLU A 45 6.97 -9.83 0.93
CA GLU A 45 5.57 -9.87 0.52
C GLU A 45 5.02 -11.30 0.58
N LEU A 46 3.76 -11.44 0.98
CA LEU A 46 3.02 -12.70 0.92
C LEU A 46 2.07 -12.65 -0.28
N ILE A 47 2.17 -13.62 -1.18
CA ILE A 47 1.42 -13.65 -2.44
C ILE A 47 0.44 -14.82 -2.40
N PHE A 48 -0.84 -14.51 -2.59
CA PHE A 48 -1.94 -15.48 -2.59
C PHE A 48 -2.57 -15.51 -3.99
N SER A 49 -2.47 -16.63 -4.69
CA SER A 49 -3.07 -16.86 -6.01
C SER A 49 -4.03 -18.05 -5.92
N ASP A 50 -5.33 -17.76 -5.77
CA ASP A 50 -6.40 -18.76 -5.67
C ASP A 50 -6.15 -19.87 -4.63
N VAL A 51 -5.55 -19.48 -3.49
CA VAL A 51 -5.20 -20.38 -2.38
C VAL A 51 -6.48 -20.95 -1.77
N LYS A 52 -6.63 -22.28 -1.80
CA LYS A 52 -7.73 -22.99 -1.14
C LYS A 52 -7.38 -23.18 0.33
N VAL A 53 -8.23 -22.65 1.21
CA VAL A 53 -8.06 -22.72 2.67
C VAL A 53 -9.18 -23.57 3.26
N PRO A 54 -8.88 -24.65 4.01
CA PRO A 54 -9.90 -25.45 4.68
C PRO A 54 -10.70 -24.63 5.70
N ARG A 55 -11.96 -25.02 5.96
CA ARG A 55 -12.85 -24.27 6.86
C ARG A 55 -12.34 -24.30 8.30
N GLU A 56 -11.76 -25.41 8.72
CA GLU A 56 -11.17 -25.65 10.03
C GLU A 56 -9.95 -24.75 10.32
N ASN A 57 -9.36 -24.14 9.29
CA ASN A 57 -8.26 -23.19 9.45
C ASN A 57 -8.74 -21.78 9.85
N LEU A 58 -10.05 -21.55 9.93
CA LEU A 58 -10.64 -20.33 10.49
C LEU A 58 -10.32 -20.24 11.99
N LEU A 59 -9.66 -19.17 12.40
CA LEU A 59 -9.39 -18.87 13.80
C LEU A 59 -10.51 -17.97 14.34
N GLY A 60 -11.25 -18.48 15.33
CA GLY A 60 -12.45 -17.81 15.86
C GLY A 60 -13.65 -17.98 14.93
N LYS A 61 -14.57 -17.01 14.92
CA LYS A 61 -15.72 -16.98 14.00
C LYS A 61 -15.49 -16.05 12.81
N GLU A 62 -16.28 -16.25 11.77
CA GLU A 62 -16.29 -15.35 10.62
C GLU A 62 -16.65 -13.92 11.07
N GLY A 63 -15.88 -12.93 10.61
CA GLY A 63 -16.03 -11.52 10.99
C GLY A 63 -15.33 -11.12 12.30
N GLU A 64 -14.76 -12.06 13.07
CA GLU A 64 -14.04 -11.76 14.31
C GLU A 64 -12.55 -11.41 14.09
N GLY A 65 -12.06 -11.48 12.85
CA GLY A 65 -10.65 -11.33 12.52
C GLY A 65 -10.05 -10.00 12.97
N PHE A 66 -10.81 -8.89 12.87
CA PHE A 66 -10.33 -7.60 13.36
C PHE A 66 -10.14 -7.57 14.88
N LYS A 67 -11.08 -8.17 15.63
CA LYS A 67 -11.00 -8.26 17.10
C LYS A 67 -9.77 -9.09 17.51
N ILE A 68 -9.54 -10.21 16.85
CA ILE A 68 -8.38 -11.08 17.07
C ILE A 68 -7.08 -10.32 16.76
N ALA A 69 -7.02 -9.59 15.64
CA ALA A 69 -5.87 -8.78 15.27
C ALA A 69 -5.55 -7.72 16.33
N MET A 70 -6.57 -6.99 16.82
CA MET A 70 -6.37 -5.94 17.82
C MET A 70 -5.90 -6.52 19.15
N ALA A 71 -6.54 -7.58 19.66
CA ALA A 71 -6.12 -8.24 20.89
C ALA A 71 -4.67 -8.77 20.82
N THR A 72 -4.27 -9.32 19.66
CA THR A 72 -2.90 -9.77 19.42
C THR A 72 -1.91 -8.60 19.45
N LEU A 73 -2.25 -7.50 18.77
CA LEU A 73 -1.40 -6.31 18.71
C LEU A 73 -1.28 -5.58 20.05
N ASP A 74 -2.32 -5.55 20.87
CA ASP A 74 -2.24 -4.96 22.22
C ASP A 74 -1.16 -5.69 23.03
N GLY A 75 -1.13 -7.02 22.98
CA GLY A 75 -0.07 -7.82 23.59
C GLY A 75 1.30 -7.63 22.93
N GLY A 76 1.34 -7.53 21.60
CA GLY A 76 2.58 -7.34 20.82
C GLY A 76 3.27 -5.99 21.06
N ARG A 77 2.49 -4.93 21.29
CA ARG A 77 3.00 -3.58 21.63
C ARG A 77 3.88 -3.57 22.88
N ILE A 78 3.54 -4.36 23.90
CA ILE A 78 4.39 -4.54 25.10
C ILE A 78 5.74 -5.17 24.70
N GLY A 79 5.72 -6.16 23.82
CA GLY A 79 6.93 -6.78 23.27
C GLY A 79 7.80 -5.79 22.49
N ILE A 80 7.20 -4.95 21.65
CA ILE A 80 7.93 -3.89 20.93
C ILE A 80 8.50 -2.84 21.89
N ALA A 81 7.76 -2.48 22.94
CA ALA A 81 8.23 -1.56 23.96
C ALA A 81 9.46 -2.14 24.70
N ALA A 82 9.41 -3.42 25.05
CA ALA A 82 10.53 -4.13 25.67
C ALA A 82 11.74 -4.24 24.73
N GLN A 83 11.53 -4.47 23.44
CA GLN A 83 12.59 -4.48 22.43
C GLN A 83 13.26 -3.09 22.33
N ALA A 84 12.48 -2.02 22.22
CA ALA A 84 13.01 -0.65 22.17
C ALA A 84 13.82 -0.32 23.43
N LEU A 85 13.33 -0.71 24.61
CA LEU A 85 14.04 -0.58 25.88
C LEU A 85 15.38 -1.33 25.86
N GLY A 86 15.41 -2.57 25.37
CA GLY A 86 16.64 -3.38 25.30
C GLY A 86 17.68 -2.78 24.36
N ILE A 87 17.27 -2.33 23.17
CA ILE A 87 18.16 -1.65 22.21
C ILE A 87 18.75 -0.39 22.84
N ALA A 88 17.91 0.43 23.46
CA ALA A 88 18.33 1.67 24.10
C ALA A 88 19.27 1.42 25.30
N GLN A 89 18.99 0.40 26.12
CA GLN A 89 19.83 0.03 27.25
C GLN A 89 21.24 -0.35 26.80
N GLY A 90 21.37 -1.23 25.79
CA GLY A 90 22.68 -1.64 25.29
C GLY A 90 23.49 -0.48 24.68
N ALA A 91 22.81 0.43 23.96
CA ALA A 91 23.46 1.63 23.42
C ALA A 91 23.92 2.59 24.52
N TYR A 92 23.11 2.80 25.56
CA TYR A 92 23.46 3.60 26.72
C TYR A 92 24.67 3.04 27.46
N GLU A 93 24.69 1.73 27.74
CA GLU A 93 25.80 1.07 28.43
C GLU A 93 27.11 1.19 27.65
N SER A 94 27.04 0.95 26.33
CA SER A 94 28.19 1.13 25.42
C SER A 94 28.71 2.57 25.44
N ALA A 95 27.80 3.56 25.40
CA ALA A 95 28.18 4.98 25.43
C ALA A 95 28.74 5.40 26.78
N LEU A 96 28.19 4.88 27.89
CA LEU A 96 28.69 5.13 29.23
C LEU A 96 30.12 4.60 29.39
N GLU A 97 30.38 3.38 28.96
CA GLU A 97 31.71 2.79 29.00
C GLU A 97 32.71 3.57 28.15
N TYR A 98 32.40 3.80 26.87
CA TYR A 98 33.23 4.59 25.97
C TYR A 98 33.53 6.00 26.52
N SER A 99 32.53 6.64 27.15
CA SER A 99 32.69 7.98 27.71
C SER A 99 33.68 8.06 28.88
N LYS A 100 33.92 6.94 29.59
CA LYS A 100 34.90 6.84 30.67
C LYS A 100 36.31 6.62 30.13
N GLU A 101 36.45 5.92 29.01
CA GLU A 101 37.74 5.61 28.39
C GLU A 101 38.26 6.75 27.52
N ARG A 102 37.36 7.41 26.77
CA ARG A 102 37.75 8.44 25.82
C ARG A 102 38.16 9.72 26.55
N VAL A 103 39.42 10.13 26.36
CA VAL A 103 39.96 11.38 26.93
C VAL A 103 39.99 12.50 25.88
N GLN A 104 39.42 13.65 26.22
CA GLN A 104 39.56 14.91 25.48
C GLN A 104 39.68 16.07 26.45
N PHE A 105 40.48 17.07 26.07
CA PHE A 105 40.77 18.23 26.93
C PHE A 105 41.27 17.83 28.33
N GLY A 106 42.13 16.81 28.38
CA GLY A 106 42.83 16.36 29.60
C GLY A 106 42.02 15.51 30.59
N ARG A 107 40.78 15.11 30.26
CA ARG A 107 39.96 14.25 31.13
C ARG A 107 39.02 13.33 30.33
N PRO A 108 38.50 12.25 30.93
CA PRO A 108 37.42 11.46 30.35
C PRO A 108 36.25 12.34 29.91
N ILE A 109 35.66 12.06 28.74
CA ILE A 109 34.57 12.89 28.21
C ILE A 109 33.33 12.84 29.09
N CYS A 110 33.11 11.79 29.88
CA CYS A 110 32.04 11.73 30.87
C CYS A 110 32.14 12.79 31.98
N GLN A 111 33.32 13.38 32.18
CA GLN A 111 33.55 14.50 33.13
C GLN A 111 33.31 15.88 32.50
N GLN A 112 32.89 15.93 31.23
CA GLN A 112 32.42 17.13 30.58
C GLN A 112 30.92 17.26 30.84
N GLN A 113 30.48 18.42 31.33
CA GLN A 113 29.10 18.61 31.81
C GLN A 113 28.04 18.25 30.75
N SER A 114 28.26 18.61 29.49
CA SER A 114 27.33 18.31 28.39
C SER A 114 27.14 16.79 28.17
N ILE A 115 28.19 15.99 28.34
CA ILE A 115 28.12 14.53 28.23
C ILE A 115 27.49 13.93 29.49
N ALA A 116 27.86 14.43 30.67
CA ALA A 116 27.26 13.99 31.92
C ALA A 116 25.73 14.19 31.95
N PHE A 117 25.25 15.35 31.44
CA PHE A 117 23.81 15.62 31.32
C PHE A 117 23.13 14.64 30.37
N LYS A 118 23.70 14.38 29.19
CA LYS A 118 23.18 13.35 28.27
C LYS A 118 23.07 11.99 28.93
N LEU A 119 24.13 11.55 29.63
CA LEU A 119 24.12 10.27 30.34
C LEU A 119 23.01 10.22 31.41
N ALA A 120 22.80 11.30 32.16
CA ALA A 120 21.75 11.40 33.16
C ALA A 120 20.33 11.34 32.55
N ASP A 121 20.10 12.08 31.46
CA ASP A 121 18.81 12.10 30.76
C ASP A 121 18.49 10.74 30.13
N MET A 122 19.48 10.10 29.50
CA MET A 122 19.34 8.75 28.95
C MET A 122 19.00 7.72 30.03
N ALA A 123 19.71 7.74 31.16
CA ALA A 123 19.44 6.83 32.29
C ALA A 123 18.02 7.02 32.85
N THR A 124 17.56 8.26 32.94
CA THR A 124 16.21 8.61 33.41
C THR A 124 15.15 8.11 32.43
N GLY A 125 15.34 8.36 31.13
CA GLY A 125 14.44 7.87 30.08
C GLY A 125 14.34 6.34 30.05
N LEU A 126 15.45 5.63 30.25
CA LEU A 126 15.46 4.15 30.38
C LEU A 126 14.67 3.68 31.59
N ARG A 127 14.82 4.35 32.73
CA ARG A 127 14.10 3.99 33.95
C ARG A 127 12.59 4.19 33.79
N ALA A 128 12.16 5.33 33.25
CA ALA A 128 10.77 5.62 32.94
C ALA A 128 10.18 4.62 31.93
N SER A 129 10.90 4.36 30.82
CA SER A 129 10.47 3.38 29.82
C SER A 129 10.27 1.99 30.43
N ARG A 130 11.20 1.54 31.29
CA ARG A 130 11.09 0.24 31.97
C ARG A 130 9.86 0.14 32.85
N PHE A 131 9.54 1.18 33.60
CA PHE A 131 8.34 1.19 34.44
C PHE A 131 7.06 1.07 33.61
N LEU A 132 6.94 1.82 32.51
CA LEU A 132 5.76 1.73 31.63
C LEU A 132 5.62 0.34 31.01
N VAL A 133 6.73 -0.26 30.55
CA VAL A 133 6.73 -1.61 29.97
C VAL A 133 6.24 -2.65 30.99
N TYR A 134 6.81 -2.65 32.20
CA TYR A 134 6.44 -3.65 33.22
C TYR A 134 5.06 -3.42 33.81
N SER A 135 4.63 -2.17 33.97
CA SER A 135 3.26 -1.87 34.40
C SER A 135 2.22 -2.39 33.39
N ALA A 136 2.43 -2.19 32.09
CA ALA A 136 1.54 -2.75 31.08
C ALA A 136 1.57 -4.29 31.03
N ALA A 137 2.75 -4.89 31.28
CA ALA A 137 2.91 -6.35 31.35
C ALA A 137 2.17 -6.95 32.55
N GLU A 138 2.25 -6.30 33.72
CA GLU A 138 1.56 -6.72 34.95
C GLU A 138 0.03 -6.70 34.77
N LEU A 139 -0.52 -5.63 34.18
CA LEU A 139 -1.96 -5.58 33.86
C LEU A 139 -2.38 -6.74 32.94
N LYS A 140 -1.56 -7.05 31.93
CA LYS A 140 -1.82 -8.18 31.03
C LYS A 140 -1.78 -9.52 31.76
N GLU A 141 -0.81 -9.71 32.66
CA GLU A 141 -0.65 -10.93 33.47
C GLU A 141 -1.85 -11.13 34.41
N ASN A 142 -2.37 -10.04 34.99
CA ASN A 142 -3.55 -10.05 35.84
C ASN A 142 -4.89 -10.10 35.08
N HIS A 143 -4.86 -10.24 33.74
CA HIS A 143 -6.04 -10.21 32.88
C HIS A 143 -6.88 -8.92 32.97
N GLU A 144 -6.26 -7.81 33.35
CA GLU A 144 -6.88 -6.50 33.41
C GLU A 144 -6.85 -5.83 32.02
N PRO A 145 -7.74 -4.85 31.73
CA PRO A 145 -7.63 -4.05 30.50
C PRO A 145 -6.29 -3.31 30.45
N TYR A 146 -5.52 -3.50 29.37
CA TYR A 146 -4.14 -2.97 29.28
C TYR A 146 -3.84 -2.27 27.94
N ALA A 147 -4.85 -2.05 27.08
CA ALA A 147 -4.64 -1.56 25.72
C ALA A 147 -4.06 -0.14 25.68
N VAL A 148 -4.46 0.72 26.62
CA VAL A 148 -3.98 2.11 26.72
C VAL A 148 -2.54 2.14 27.24
N GLU A 149 -2.27 1.35 28.28
CA GLU A 149 -0.97 1.24 28.95
C GLU A 149 0.08 0.61 28.02
N ALA A 150 -0.31 -0.41 27.23
CA ALA A 150 0.55 -0.97 26.19
C ALA A 150 0.87 0.06 25.09
N ALA A 151 -0.10 0.88 24.69
CA ALA A 151 0.12 1.95 23.72
C ALA A 151 1.06 3.05 24.28
N MET A 152 0.87 3.45 25.55
CA MET A 152 1.76 4.39 26.25
C MET A 152 3.18 3.84 26.34
N ALA A 153 3.33 2.59 26.78
CA ALA A 153 4.63 1.92 26.89
C ALA A 153 5.34 1.86 25.54
N LYS A 154 4.65 1.41 24.48
CA LYS A 154 5.24 1.31 23.14
C LYS A 154 5.63 2.67 22.58
N GLN A 155 4.76 3.67 22.70
CA GLN A 155 5.03 5.01 22.20
C GLN A 155 6.22 5.64 22.94
N TYR A 156 6.19 5.64 24.27
CA TYR A 156 7.22 6.28 25.09
C TYR A 156 8.57 5.58 24.97
N ALA A 157 8.60 4.24 25.07
CA ALA A 157 9.85 3.48 25.01
C ALA A 157 10.50 3.58 23.62
N SER A 158 9.72 3.63 22.53
CA SER A 158 10.28 3.77 21.19
C SER A 158 10.75 5.19 20.86
N ASP A 159 10.01 6.24 21.27
CA ASP A 159 10.46 7.64 21.11
C ASP A 159 11.73 7.91 21.94
N THR A 160 11.70 7.52 23.22
CA THR A 160 12.83 7.68 24.14
C THR A 160 14.02 6.82 23.71
N GLY A 161 13.77 5.59 23.29
CA GLY A 161 14.80 4.68 22.79
C GLY A 161 15.53 5.25 21.57
N LEU A 162 14.81 5.85 20.62
CA LEU A 162 15.41 6.50 19.45
C LEU A 162 16.28 7.71 19.85
N SER A 163 15.83 8.50 20.84
CA SER A 163 16.63 9.62 21.37
C SER A 163 17.91 9.13 22.06
N ILE A 164 17.82 8.08 22.86
CA ILE A 164 18.97 7.50 23.58
C ILE A 164 20.01 6.97 22.61
N VAL A 165 19.61 6.18 21.61
CA VAL A 165 20.58 5.64 20.63
C VAL A 165 21.22 6.75 19.79
N ASN A 166 20.49 7.84 19.52
CA ASN A 166 21.04 9.02 18.85
C ASN A 166 22.13 9.69 19.69
N ASP A 167 21.87 9.90 20.99
CA ASP A 167 22.85 10.50 21.89
C ASP A 167 24.03 9.57 22.17
N ALA A 168 23.80 8.25 22.26
CA ALA A 168 24.87 7.26 22.32
C ALA A 168 25.79 7.35 21.10
N LEU A 169 25.23 7.41 19.90
CA LEU A 169 25.99 7.61 18.66
C LEU A 169 26.81 8.92 18.72
N GLN A 170 26.19 10.01 19.19
CA GLN A 170 26.85 11.31 19.31
C GLN A 170 28.03 11.30 20.32
N ILE A 171 27.90 10.55 21.43
CA ILE A 171 28.97 10.37 22.43
C ILE A 171 30.17 9.62 21.80
N PHE A 172 29.92 8.64 20.94
CA PHE A 172 30.99 7.98 20.18
C PHE A 172 31.62 8.88 19.10
N GLY A 173 30.93 9.96 18.70
CA GLY A 173 31.40 10.90 17.68
C GLY A 173 31.57 10.20 16.33
N GLY A 174 32.68 10.49 15.63
CA GLY A 174 32.96 9.90 14.32
C GLY A 174 32.95 8.36 14.31
N ASN A 175 33.39 7.72 15.39
CA ASN A 175 33.35 6.26 15.51
C ASN A 175 31.92 5.73 15.50
N GLY A 176 30.98 6.44 16.15
CA GLY A 176 29.58 6.03 16.23
C GLY A 176 28.88 6.00 14.87
N TYR A 177 29.42 6.70 13.88
CA TYR A 177 28.90 6.73 12.51
C TYR A 177 29.47 5.60 11.63
N LEU A 178 30.49 4.87 12.09
CA LEU A 178 31.12 3.80 11.33
C LEU A 178 30.32 2.50 11.45
N LYS A 179 30.10 1.84 10.32
CA LYS A 179 29.53 0.49 10.29
C LYS A 179 30.43 -0.48 11.06
N GLY A 180 29.82 -1.39 11.81
CA GLY A 180 30.52 -2.36 12.66
C GLY A 180 30.52 -1.97 14.14
N MET A 181 30.25 -0.70 14.47
CA MET A 181 30.01 -0.29 15.86
C MET A 181 28.59 -0.67 16.28
N ASP A 182 28.44 -1.23 17.48
CA ASP A 182 27.14 -1.68 17.98
C ASP A 182 26.13 -0.52 18.13
N VAL A 183 26.60 0.69 18.46
CA VAL A 183 25.75 1.89 18.57
C VAL A 183 25.15 2.34 17.22
N GLU A 184 25.88 2.17 16.12
CA GLU A 184 25.37 2.43 14.77
C GLU A 184 24.24 1.46 14.43
N ARG A 185 24.46 0.17 14.75
CA ARG A 185 23.44 -0.87 14.56
C ARG A 185 22.21 -0.59 15.41
N ALA A 186 22.40 -0.26 16.68
CA ALA A 186 21.31 0.09 17.60
C ALA A 186 20.48 1.27 17.08
N TYR A 187 21.12 2.30 16.49
CA TYR A 187 20.41 3.42 15.88
C TYR A 187 19.48 2.97 14.73
N ARG A 188 20.02 2.17 13.80
CA ARG A 188 19.23 1.64 12.68
C ARG A 188 18.08 0.75 13.16
N ASP A 189 18.33 -0.08 14.16
CA ASP A 189 17.36 -1.04 14.69
C ASP A 189 16.27 -0.35 15.50
N ALA A 190 16.59 0.66 16.32
CA ALA A 190 15.60 1.39 17.12
C ALA A 190 14.55 2.12 16.26
N LYS A 191 14.91 2.54 15.04
CA LYS A 191 14.00 3.33 14.19
C LYS A 191 12.74 2.58 13.81
N ILE A 192 12.81 1.26 13.63
CA ILE A 192 11.62 0.48 13.25
C ILE A 192 10.59 0.40 14.38
N CYS A 193 11.03 0.51 15.64
CA CYS A 193 10.16 0.48 16.80
C CYS A 193 9.16 1.66 16.80
N THR A 194 9.45 2.77 16.12
CA THR A 194 8.49 3.89 15.99
C THR A 194 7.45 3.68 14.88
N ILE A 195 7.57 2.61 14.09
CA ILE A 195 6.81 2.41 12.83
C ILE A 195 5.89 1.19 12.93
N TYR A 196 6.43 0.01 13.22
CA TYR A 196 5.65 -1.23 13.17
C TYR A 196 4.82 -1.48 14.44
N GLU A 197 3.88 -2.43 14.34
CA GLU A 197 2.84 -2.69 15.35
C GLU A 197 2.03 -1.43 15.75
N GLY A 198 1.89 -0.52 14.77
CA GLY A 198 1.25 0.78 14.89
C GLY A 198 2.27 1.88 15.13
N THR A 199 2.29 2.88 14.25
CA THR A 199 3.19 4.03 14.37
C THR A 199 2.94 4.80 15.67
N ASN A 200 3.88 5.62 16.09
CA ASN A 200 3.72 6.38 17.34
C ASN A 200 2.56 7.40 17.28
N GLU A 201 2.14 7.82 16.09
CA GLU A 201 0.92 8.62 15.89
C GLU A 201 -0.33 7.78 16.12
N ILE A 202 -0.35 6.53 15.63
CA ILE A 202 -1.46 5.60 15.88
C ILE A 202 -1.56 5.26 17.37
N GLN A 203 -0.43 5.06 18.06
CA GLN A 203 -0.46 4.86 19.51
C GLN A 203 -1.07 6.06 20.24
N ARG A 204 -0.71 7.29 19.84
CA ARG A 204 -1.31 8.50 20.39
C ARG A 204 -2.82 8.56 20.15
N LEU A 205 -3.33 8.09 19.02
CA LEU A 205 -4.77 7.97 18.77
C LEU A 205 -5.45 6.94 19.68
N VAL A 206 -4.80 5.80 19.94
CA VAL A 206 -5.31 4.80 20.90
C VAL A 206 -5.38 5.39 22.31
N ILE A 207 -4.30 6.06 22.75
CA ILE A 207 -4.24 6.73 24.05
C ILE A 207 -5.32 7.81 24.16
N ALA A 208 -5.40 8.70 23.17
CA ALA A 208 -6.38 9.78 23.13
C ALA A 208 -7.82 9.24 23.17
N SER A 209 -8.10 8.19 22.40
CA SER A 209 -9.41 7.52 22.40
C SER A 209 -9.73 6.86 23.73
N GLY A 210 -8.71 6.37 24.45
CA GLY A 210 -8.87 5.76 25.77
C GLY A 210 -9.16 6.77 26.88
N ILE A 211 -8.58 7.98 26.80
CA ILE A 211 -8.72 9.00 27.85
C ILE A 211 -9.85 10.02 27.59
N VAL A 212 -10.11 10.37 26.32
CA VAL A 212 -11.16 11.33 25.94
C VAL A 212 -12.45 10.62 25.46
N GLY A 213 -12.35 9.34 25.08
CA GLY A 213 -13.43 8.61 24.41
C GLY A 213 -13.34 8.70 22.88
N LYS A 214 -14.13 7.89 22.19
CA LYS A 214 -14.18 7.85 20.72
C LYS A 214 -15.10 8.95 20.20
N MET A 215 -14.69 9.64 19.13
CA MET A 215 -15.62 10.50 18.39
C MET A 215 -16.79 9.67 17.84
N PRO A 216 -18.02 10.21 17.85
CA PRO A 216 -19.15 9.58 17.18
C PRO A 216 -18.81 9.37 15.69
N LYS A 217 -19.15 8.20 15.15
CA LYS A 217 -19.02 7.98 13.72
C LYS A 217 -20.04 8.86 13.01
N ASN A 218 -19.59 9.87 12.26
CA ASN A 218 -20.45 10.46 11.23
C ASN A 218 -20.68 9.37 10.18
N GLU A 219 -21.93 8.97 10.01
CA GLU A 219 -22.41 8.03 8.98
C GLU A 219 -22.37 8.64 7.57
N ALA A 220 -21.38 9.49 7.30
CA ALA A 220 -20.99 9.75 5.92
C ALA A 220 -20.34 8.46 5.41
N SER A 221 -21.19 7.61 4.82
CA SER A 221 -20.83 6.40 4.10
C SER A 221 -19.50 6.61 3.39
N ALA A 222 -18.54 5.72 3.69
CA ALA A 222 -17.25 5.72 3.02
C ALA A 222 -17.51 5.54 1.53
N VAL A 223 -17.56 6.66 0.79
CA VAL A 223 -17.75 6.67 -0.66
C VAL A 223 -16.66 5.77 -1.22
N LYS A 224 -17.06 4.61 -1.77
CA LYS A 224 -16.16 3.62 -2.37
C LYS A 224 -15.14 4.36 -3.23
N GLN A 225 -13.89 4.43 -2.77
CA GLN A 225 -12.82 5.02 -3.58
C GLN A 225 -12.70 4.14 -4.81
N GLY A 226 -13.06 4.70 -5.98
CA GLY A 226 -12.90 4.03 -7.26
C GLY A 226 -11.43 3.67 -7.54
N PRO A 227 -11.10 3.15 -8.73
CA PRO A 227 -9.72 2.85 -9.09
C PRO A 227 -8.79 4.03 -8.77
N ILE A 228 -7.55 3.77 -8.34
CA ILE A 228 -6.58 4.82 -7.95
C ILE A 228 -6.40 5.83 -9.09
N THR A 229 -6.52 5.35 -10.33
CA THR A 229 -6.42 6.11 -11.57
C THR A 229 -7.75 6.76 -12.01
N GLY A 230 -8.79 6.68 -11.19
CA GLY A 230 -10.17 7.10 -11.50
C GLY A 230 -10.91 6.10 -12.40
N ALA A 231 -12.12 6.49 -12.86
CA ALA A 231 -12.89 5.70 -13.82
C ALA A 231 -12.13 5.46 -15.14
N ARG A 232 -12.15 4.20 -15.61
CA ARG A 232 -11.42 3.68 -16.77
C ARG A 232 -12.35 2.85 -17.64
N LYS A 233 -12.01 2.66 -18.92
CA LYS A 233 -12.79 1.82 -19.85
C LYS A 233 -12.83 0.34 -19.45
N LYS A 234 -11.75 -0.19 -18.86
CA LYS A 234 -11.62 -1.59 -18.42
C LYS A 234 -11.93 -2.62 -19.52
N GLN A 235 -11.61 -2.30 -20.77
CA GLN A 235 -11.79 -3.23 -21.88
C GLN A 235 -10.62 -4.23 -21.90
N LEU A 236 -10.89 -5.48 -21.58
CA LEU A 236 -9.91 -6.56 -21.62
C LEU A 236 -10.13 -7.41 -22.86
N PHE A 237 -9.13 -7.47 -23.75
CA PHE A 237 -9.19 -8.32 -24.93
C PHE A 237 -8.80 -9.74 -24.48
N LYS A 238 -9.77 -10.63 -24.30
CA LYS A 238 -9.57 -12.01 -23.81
C LYS A 238 -9.82 -13.09 -24.86
N GLU A 239 -10.62 -12.79 -25.87
CA GLU A 239 -11.07 -13.74 -26.89
C GLU A 239 -10.25 -13.63 -28.18
N GLY A 240 -10.12 -14.72 -28.92
CA GLY A 240 -9.32 -14.80 -30.13
C GLY A 240 -7.83 -15.13 -29.91
N THR A 241 -7.11 -15.26 -31.01
CA THR A 241 -5.65 -15.46 -31.02
C THR A 241 -4.91 -14.23 -30.49
N LEU A 242 -3.65 -14.39 -30.05
CA LEU A 242 -2.84 -13.26 -29.54
C LEU A 242 -2.72 -12.12 -30.58
N ALA A 243 -2.61 -12.47 -31.86
CA ALA A 243 -2.51 -11.51 -32.97
C ALA A 243 -3.80 -10.71 -33.17
N GLU A 244 -4.97 -11.37 -33.10
CA GLU A 244 -6.28 -10.70 -33.19
C GLU A 244 -6.48 -9.73 -32.02
N ARG A 245 -6.15 -10.18 -30.80
CA ARG A 245 -6.24 -9.34 -29.59
C ARG A 245 -5.35 -8.11 -29.67
N VAL A 246 -4.14 -8.25 -30.22
CA VAL A 246 -3.23 -7.13 -30.48
C VAL A 246 -3.79 -6.20 -31.56
N ALA A 247 -4.36 -6.74 -32.63
CA ALA A 247 -4.99 -5.95 -33.69
C ALA A 247 -6.18 -5.13 -33.17
N ASP A 248 -7.00 -5.72 -32.30
CA ASP A 248 -8.14 -5.05 -31.65
C ASP A 248 -7.68 -3.92 -30.72
N LEU A 249 -6.59 -4.13 -29.97
CA LEU A 249 -5.98 -3.06 -29.17
C LEU A 249 -5.53 -1.90 -30.06
N VAL A 250 -4.81 -2.17 -31.15
CA VAL A 250 -4.32 -1.13 -32.07
C VAL A 250 -5.49 -0.39 -32.73
N LYS A 251 -6.55 -1.11 -33.13
CA LYS A 251 -7.78 -0.53 -33.66
C LYS A 251 -8.46 0.38 -32.64
N ALA A 252 -8.55 -0.03 -31.38
CA ALA A 252 -9.14 0.77 -30.32
C ALA A 252 -8.32 2.03 -30.02
N LEU A 253 -6.99 1.94 -30.00
CA LEU A 253 -6.12 3.11 -29.82
C LEU A 253 -6.24 4.10 -31.00
N LYS A 254 -6.30 3.62 -32.24
CA LYS A 254 -6.54 4.48 -33.40
C LYS A 254 -7.91 5.14 -33.34
N ALA A 255 -8.95 4.42 -32.91
CA ALA A 255 -10.29 4.96 -32.72
C ALA A 255 -10.35 6.05 -31.63
N ASP A 256 -9.51 5.93 -30.61
CA ASP A 256 -9.31 6.96 -29.58
C ASP A 256 -8.53 8.19 -30.07
N GLY A 257 -8.00 8.16 -31.29
CA GLY A 257 -7.30 9.27 -31.92
C GLY A 257 -5.77 9.24 -31.76
N TYR A 258 -5.18 8.11 -31.36
CA TYR A 258 -3.72 7.99 -31.28
C TYR A 258 -3.09 7.81 -32.66
N ASP A 259 -2.20 8.76 -33.01
CA ASP A 259 -1.38 8.71 -34.23
C ASP A 259 0.01 8.14 -33.94
N PHE A 260 0.27 6.95 -34.47
CA PHE A 260 1.55 6.25 -34.38
C PHE A 260 2.48 6.54 -35.56
N THR A 261 2.17 7.52 -36.42
CA THR A 261 3.08 7.99 -37.49
C THR A 261 4.04 9.09 -37.03
N VAL A 262 3.72 9.72 -35.90
CA VAL A 262 4.57 10.69 -35.19
C VAL A 262 5.19 10.09 -33.94
N GLY A 263 6.28 10.67 -33.44
CA GLY A 263 6.93 10.23 -32.22
C GLY A 263 7.76 11.30 -31.53
N ILE A 264 8.05 11.07 -30.25
CA ILE A 264 9.00 11.84 -29.46
C ILE A 264 10.32 11.07 -29.32
N ASP A 265 11.38 11.78 -28.92
CA ASP A 265 12.65 11.14 -28.58
C ASP A 265 12.46 10.17 -27.42
N ILE A 266 13.05 8.97 -27.52
CA ILE A 266 12.91 7.91 -26.52
C ILE A 266 13.41 8.33 -25.14
N ASP A 267 14.36 9.27 -25.11
CA ASP A 267 14.95 9.81 -23.91
C ASP A 267 14.24 11.06 -23.37
N THR A 268 13.14 11.49 -23.99
CA THR A 268 12.32 12.60 -23.48
C THR A 268 11.97 12.37 -21.99
N PRO A 269 12.14 13.38 -21.11
CA PRO A 269 11.76 13.26 -19.70
C PRO A 269 10.28 12.85 -19.55
N ILE A 270 10.01 11.87 -18.69
CA ILE A 270 8.66 11.31 -18.48
C ILE A 270 7.60 12.39 -18.20
N SER A 271 7.96 13.43 -17.44
CA SER A 271 7.07 14.55 -17.10
C SER A 271 6.69 15.43 -18.28
N ARG A 272 7.42 15.36 -19.40
CA ARG A 272 7.17 16.11 -20.65
C ARG A 272 6.76 15.21 -21.80
N ALA A 273 6.78 13.90 -21.60
CA ALA A 273 6.45 12.93 -22.63
C ALA A 273 4.93 12.92 -22.90
N GLU A 274 4.56 12.97 -24.18
CA GLU A 274 3.17 12.73 -24.59
C GLU A 274 2.74 11.28 -24.31
N ARG A 275 3.67 10.35 -24.44
CA ARG A 275 3.44 8.90 -24.37
C ARG A 275 4.66 8.20 -23.81
N VAL A 276 4.40 7.18 -23.00
CA VAL A 276 5.45 6.40 -22.33
C VAL A 276 5.15 4.92 -22.47
N VAL A 277 6.18 4.14 -22.80
CA VAL A 277 6.17 2.68 -22.69
C VAL A 277 7.07 2.32 -21.52
N SER A 278 6.50 1.66 -20.50
CA SER A 278 7.18 1.37 -19.25
C SER A 278 7.37 -0.12 -19.01
N ALA A 279 8.60 -0.52 -18.67
CA ALA A 279 8.94 -1.89 -18.28
C ALA A 279 8.68 -2.17 -16.79
N GLY A 280 8.05 -3.30 -16.49
CA GLY A 280 7.87 -3.85 -15.16
C GLY A 280 8.77 -5.04 -14.87
N LYS A 281 8.78 -5.52 -13.62
CA LYS A 281 9.54 -6.73 -13.22
C LYS A 281 9.14 -7.96 -14.05
N GLY A 282 7.91 -8.00 -14.56
CA GLY A 282 7.43 -9.08 -15.43
C GLY A 282 8.13 -9.20 -16.79
N ILE A 283 9.04 -8.28 -17.15
CA ILE A 283 9.86 -8.39 -18.36
C ILE A 283 10.98 -9.46 -18.22
N GLY A 284 11.34 -9.83 -16.99
CA GLY A 284 12.40 -10.81 -16.72
C GLY A 284 13.80 -10.26 -16.96
N ASP A 285 14.59 -10.95 -17.78
CA ASP A 285 16.01 -10.66 -18.00
C ASP A 285 16.26 -9.34 -18.72
N ARG A 286 17.47 -8.79 -18.56
CA ARG A 286 17.85 -7.48 -19.11
C ARG A 286 17.75 -7.43 -20.63
N GLU A 287 18.00 -8.54 -21.31
CA GLU A 287 17.96 -8.66 -22.78
C GLU A 287 16.55 -8.38 -23.33
N ASN A 288 15.51 -8.74 -22.58
CA ASN A 288 14.12 -8.49 -22.96
C ASN A 288 13.73 -7.01 -22.95
N MET A 289 14.56 -6.13 -22.38
CA MET A 289 14.35 -4.68 -22.47
C MET A 289 14.38 -4.16 -23.90
N GLU A 290 15.06 -4.85 -24.81
CA GLU A 290 15.07 -4.47 -26.23
C GLU A 290 13.69 -4.60 -26.87
N LEU A 291 12.84 -5.52 -26.39
CA LEU A 291 11.43 -5.61 -26.83
C LEU A 291 10.64 -4.37 -26.40
N VAL A 292 10.86 -3.88 -25.18
CA VAL A 292 10.22 -2.66 -24.67
C VAL A 292 10.74 -1.43 -25.40
N ARG A 293 12.04 -1.38 -25.70
CA ARG A 293 12.67 -0.32 -26.48
C ARG A 293 12.10 -0.27 -27.90
N ALA A 294 12.02 -1.42 -28.58
CA ALA A 294 11.45 -1.52 -29.92
C ALA A 294 10.00 -1.05 -29.95
N LEU A 295 9.19 -1.46 -28.96
CA LEU A 295 7.82 -0.97 -28.82
C LEU A 295 7.78 0.54 -28.56
N ALA A 296 8.66 1.08 -27.70
CA ALA A 296 8.72 2.51 -27.43
C ALA A 296 9.00 3.32 -28.71
N VAL A 297 9.95 2.87 -29.53
CA VAL A 297 10.25 3.50 -30.83
C VAL A 297 9.04 3.45 -31.75
N GLN A 298 8.39 2.29 -31.90
CA GLN A 298 7.24 2.15 -32.81
C GLN A 298 5.97 2.84 -32.31
N ALA A 299 5.79 2.92 -31.00
CA ALA A 299 4.75 3.71 -30.38
C ALA A 299 5.05 5.22 -30.43
N GLY A 300 6.27 5.63 -30.79
CA GLY A 300 6.72 7.02 -30.80
C GLY A 300 6.82 7.61 -29.39
N ALA A 301 7.23 6.82 -28.40
CA ALA A 301 7.11 7.08 -26.98
C ALA A 301 8.46 7.14 -26.26
N ALA A 302 8.47 7.84 -25.12
CA ALA A 302 9.59 7.80 -24.20
C ALA A 302 9.64 6.45 -23.47
N LEU A 303 10.85 6.01 -23.14
CA LEU A 303 11.05 4.79 -22.37
C LEU A 303 10.95 5.11 -20.87
N GLY A 304 10.17 4.31 -20.15
CA GLY A 304 9.99 4.40 -18.71
C GLY A 304 10.15 3.05 -18.02
N SER A 305 10.03 3.04 -16.69
CA SER A 305 10.12 1.81 -15.92
C SER A 305 9.33 1.84 -14.61
N SER A 306 9.15 0.66 -14.02
CA SER A 306 8.75 0.52 -12.62
C SER A 306 9.95 0.68 -11.68
N ARG A 307 9.69 0.97 -10.41
CA ARG A 307 10.73 1.09 -9.38
C ARG A 307 11.66 -0.14 -9.31
N PRO A 308 11.17 -1.40 -9.29
CA PRO A 308 12.06 -2.57 -9.30
C PRO A 308 13.02 -2.63 -10.49
N VAL A 309 12.57 -2.21 -11.68
CA VAL A 309 13.40 -2.23 -12.90
C VAL A 309 14.52 -1.20 -12.84
N ALA A 310 14.29 -0.03 -12.22
CA ALA A 310 15.30 1.01 -12.10
C ALA A 310 16.22 0.86 -10.88
N GLU A 311 15.66 0.51 -9.71
CA GLU A 311 16.38 0.52 -8.44
C GLU A 311 16.96 -0.84 -8.09
N THR A 312 16.21 -1.92 -8.28
CA THR A 312 16.64 -3.27 -7.90
C THR A 312 17.43 -3.96 -9.01
N LEU A 313 16.89 -3.92 -10.24
CA LEU A 313 17.48 -4.58 -11.40
C LEU A 313 18.51 -3.70 -12.14
N GLY A 314 18.41 -2.37 -12.00
CA GLY A 314 19.35 -1.43 -12.62
C GLY A 314 19.31 -1.41 -14.15
N TYR A 315 18.19 -1.81 -14.78
CA TYR A 315 18.08 -1.87 -16.24
C TYR A 315 17.95 -0.48 -16.87
N LEU A 316 17.36 0.46 -16.13
CA LEU A 316 17.21 1.86 -16.51
C LEU A 316 17.57 2.77 -15.34
N PRO A 317 18.04 4.01 -15.60
CA PRO A 317 18.40 4.94 -14.53
C PRO A 317 17.20 5.36 -13.69
N LEU A 318 17.46 5.81 -12.45
CA LEU A 318 16.42 6.21 -11.49
C LEU A 318 15.55 7.39 -11.97
N ASN A 319 15.98 8.18 -12.93
CA ASN A 319 15.13 9.23 -13.50
C ASN A 319 14.07 8.70 -14.49
N ARG A 320 14.07 7.39 -14.82
CA ARG A 320 13.10 6.75 -15.73
C ARG A 320 11.94 6.08 -15.02
N TYR A 321 12.02 5.86 -13.71
CA TYR A 321 10.97 5.13 -13.01
C TYR A 321 9.74 6.03 -12.75
N VAL A 322 8.57 5.44 -12.97
CA VAL A 322 7.27 6.08 -12.79
C VAL A 322 6.63 5.58 -11.50
N GLY A 323 6.15 6.50 -10.67
CA GLY A 323 5.50 6.16 -9.41
C GLY A 323 5.47 7.32 -8.41
N MET A 324 4.91 7.06 -7.23
CA MET A 324 4.69 8.06 -6.18
C MET A 324 5.97 8.79 -5.74
N SER A 325 7.09 8.07 -5.61
CA SER A 325 8.40 8.64 -5.28
C SER A 325 9.21 9.06 -6.51
N GLY A 326 8.72 8.74 -7.72
CA GLY A 326 9.44 8.91 -8.98
C GLY A 326 8.87 9.97 -9.89
N GLN A 327 9.02 9.75 -11.19
CA GLN A 327 8.40 10.61 -12.19
C GLN A 327 6.88 10.39 -12.20
N LYS A 328 6.14 11.50 -12.35
CA LYS A 328 4.70 11.47 -12.61
C LYS A 328 4.47 11.62 -14.10
N PHE A 329 3.68 10.71 -14.67
CA PHE A 329 3.28 10.78 -16.06
C PHE A 329 1.88 11.40 -16.17
N THR A 330 1.80 12.51 -16.91
CA THR A 330 0.56 13.26 -17.15
C THR A 330 0.20 13.33 -18.62
N GLY A 331 0.92 12.59 -19.48
CA GLY A 331 0.67 12.54 -20.93
C GLY A 331 -0.59 11.76 -21.31
N ASN A 332 -0.74 11.51 -22.60
CA ASN A 332 -1.92 10.88 -23.18
C ASN A 332 -1.89 9.35 -23.05
N LEU A 333 -0.83 8.70 -23.54
CA LEU A 333 -0.78 7.23 -23.61
C LEU A 333 0.30 6.64 -22.70
N TYR A 334 -0.11 5.78 -21.78
CA TYR A 334 0.79 4.99 -20.96
C TYR A 334 0.64 3.50 -21.27
N ILE A 335 1.71 2.84 -21.74
CA ILE A 335 1.72 1.40 -21.99
C ILE A 335 2.57 0.72 -20.91
N ALA A 336 1.93 -0.11 -20.10
CA ALA A 336 2.54 -0.81 -18.97
C ALA A 336 2.85 -2.27 -19.35
N CYS A 337 4.13 -2.60 -19.51
CA CYS A 337 4.59 -3.91 -19.96
C CYS A 337 5.13 -4.72 -18.76
N GLY A 338 4.41 -5.74 -18.31
CA GLY A 338 4.84 -6.58 -17.18
C GLY A 338 4.80 -5.87 -15.82
N ILE A 339 3.98 -4.83 -15.68
CA ILE A 339 3.78 -4.09 -14.42
C ILE A 339 2.55 -4.64 -13.70
N SER A 340 2.69 -5.03 -12.43
CA SER A 340 1.59 -5.59 -11.63
C SER A 340 0.52 -4.56 -11.25
N GLY A 341 0.90 -3.29 -11.09
CA GLY A 341 -0.01 -2.22 -10.67
C GLY A 341 0.00 -1.94 -9.17
N ALA A 342 1.16 -2.07 -8.51
CA ALA A 342 1.34 -1.61 -7.13
C ALA A 342 0.84 -0.16 -6.97
N GLY A 343 0.16 0.14 -5.85
CA GLY A 343 -0.51 1.44 -5.65
C GLY A 343 0.42 2.65 -5.79
N GLN A 344 1.70 2.52 -5.43
CA GLN A 344 2.69 3.57 -5.64
C GLN A 344 2.91 3.87 -7.13
N HIS A 345 2.94 2.86 -7.99
CA HIS A 345 3.06 3.04 -9.44
C HIS A 345 1.80 3.68 -10.02
N LEU A 346 0.62 3.19 -9.60
CA LEU A 346 -0.68 3.71 -10.06
C LEU A 346 -0.87 5.20 -9.77
N LYS A 347 -0.40 5.67 -8.61
CA LYS A 347 -0.40 7.10 -8.25
C LYS A 347 0.46 7.94 -9.22
N GLY A 348 1.53 7.38 -9.77
CA GLY A 348 2.40 8.04 -10.75
C GLY A 348 1.78 8.19 -12.14
N ILE A 349 0.78 7.38 -12.48
CA ILE A 349 0.09 7.40 -13.79
C ILE A 349 -1.39 7.81 -13.66
N ARG A 350 -1.80 8.34 -12.51
CA ARG A 350 -3.19 8.70 -12.21
C ARG A 350 -3.77 9.66 -13.26
N GLU A 351 -2.94 10.58 -13.74
CA GLU A 351 -3.33 11.62 -14.70
C GLU A 351 -3.13 11.21 -16.17
N ALA A 352 -2.69 9.97 -16.44
CA ALA A 352 -2.66 9.44 -17.79
C ALA A 352 -4.07 9.43 -18.40
N THR A 353 -4.17 9.83 -19.67
CA THR A 353 -5.46 9.85 -20.38
C THR A 353 -5.93 8.42 -20.67
N THR A 354 -5.06 7.61 -21.27
CA THR A 354 -5.29 6.20 -21.59
C THR A 354 -4.17 5.36 -21.01
N ILE A 355 -4.54 4.29 -20.30
CA ILE A 355 -3.61 3.30 -19.76
C ILE A 355 -3.85 1.96 -20.47
N VAL A 356 -2.80 1.43 -21.10
CA VAL A 356 -2.75 0.07 -21.66
C VAL A 356 -1.93 -0.80 -20.72
N ALA A 357 -2.47 -1.96 -20.34
CA ALA A 357 -1.80 -2.91 -19.47
C ALA A 357 -1.54 -4.24 -20.16
N ILE A 358 -0.31 -4.74 -20.10
CA ILE A 358 0.09 -6.04 -20.62
C ILE A 358 0.70 -6.83 -19.46
N ASN A 359 0.07 -7.94 -19.07
CA ASN A 359 0.52 -8.74 -17.93
C ASN A 359 0.06 -10.19 -18.09
N ASN A 360 0.89 -11.15 -17.68
CA ASN A 360 0.54 -12.57 -17.71
C ASN A 360 -0.44 -12.97 -16.60
N ASN A 361 -0.47 -12.24 -15.48
CA ASN A 361 -1.37 -12.49 -14.37
C ASN A 361 -2.72 -11.78 -14.61
N PRO A 362 -3.83 -12.49 -14.93
CA PRO A 362 -5.14 -11.88 -15.18
C PRO A 362 -5.70 -11.09 -13.99
N ASN A 363 -5.23 -11.38 -12.78
CA ASN A 363 -5.67 -10.75 -11.54
C ASN A 363 -4.78 -9.56 -11.12
N ALA A 364 -3.79 -9.19 -11.95
CA ALA A 364 -2.90 -8.07 -11.67
C ALA A 364 -3.69 -6.77 -11.42
N PRO A 365 -3.44 -6.04 -10.30
CA PRO A 365 -4.13 -4.79 -9.97
C PRO A 365 -4.16 -3.73 -11.07
N ILE A 366 -3.18 -3.74 -11.98
CA ILE A 366 -3.11 -2.84 -13.14
C ILE A 366 -4.36 -2.93 -14.02
N PHE A 367 -4.97 -4.12 -14.18
CA PHE A 367 -6.15 -4.32 -15.02
C PHE A 367 -7.40 -3.62 -14.48
N LYS A 368 -7.50 -3.44 -13.16
CA LYS A 368 -8.58 -2.66 -12.53
C LYS A 368 -8.41 -1.14 -12.75
N ASN A 369 -7.22 -0.71 -13.17
CA ASN A 369 -6.79 0.68 -13.31
C ASN A 369 -6.41 1.06 -14.75
N CYS A 370 -6.65 0.18 -15.73
CA CYS A 370 -6.35 0.42 -17.14
C CYS A 370 -7.61 0.65 -17.97
N ASP A 371 -7.46 1.31 -19.11
CA ASP A 371 -8.49 1.45 -20.12
C ASP A 371 -8.55 0.23 -21.03
N TYR A 372 -7.36 -0.26 -21.42
CA TYR A 372 -7.20 -1.45 -22.27
C TYR A 372 -6.26 -2.45 -21.63
N GLY A 373 -6.58 -3.74 -21.70
CA GLY A 373 -5.75 -4.80 -21.12
C GLY A 373 -5.56 -6.01 -22.04
N LEU A 374 -4.32 -6.50 -22.10
CA LEU A 374 -3.93 -7.77 -22.71
C LEU A 374 -3.37 -8.71 -21.64
N VAL A 375 -4.06 -9.83 -21.41
CA VAL A 375 -3.59 -10.91 -20.54
C VAL A 375 -2.78 -11.91 -21.36
N GLY A 376 -1.50 -12.08 -21.05
CA GLY A 376 -0.62 -13.03 -21.73
C GLY A 376 0.86 -12.74 -21.48
N ASP A 377 1.74 -13.55 -22.07
CA ASP A 377 3.17 -13.34 -21.96
C ASP A 377 3.60 -12.05 -22.66
N VAL A 378 4.29 -11.20 -21.93
CA VAL A 378 4.83 -9.93 -22.41
C VAL A 378 5.84 -10.18 -23.54
N LEU A 379 6.60 -11.28 -23.48
CA LEU A 379 7.62 -11.63 -24.48
C LEU A 379 7.00 -12.00 -25.84
N GLU A 380 5.77 -12.53 -25.84
CA GLU A 380 5.03 -12.85 -27.06
C GLU A 380 4.23 -11.65 -27.58
N ILE A 381 3.64 -10.86 -26.67
CA ILE A 381 2.77 -9.72 -27.03
C ILE A 381 3.58 -8.55 -27.58
N LEU A 382 4.75 -8.24 -27.00
CA LEU A 382 5.54 -7.07 -27.39
C LEU A 382 5.99 -7.10 -28.87
N PRO A 383 6.54 -8.22 -29.42
CA PRO A 383 6.87 -8.31 -30.84
C PRO A 383 5.66 -8.08 -31.76
N LEU A 384 4.53 -8.72 -31.46
CA LEU A 384 3.31 -8.58 -32.26
C LEU A 384 2.78 -7.14 -32.25
N LEU A 385 2.75 -6.52 -31.07
CA LEU A 385 2.31 -5.14 -30.94
C LEU A 385 3.27 -4.17 -31.63
N THR A 386 4.58 -4.42 -31.55
CA THR A 386 5.60 -3.63 -32.25
C THR A 386 5.39 -3.70 -33.76
N ALA A 387 5.21 -4.90 -34.31
CA ALA A 387 4.93 -5.11 -35.73
C ALA A 387 3.61 -4.44 -36.17
N ALA A 388 2.57 -4.49 -35.34
CA ALA A 388 1.28 -3.88 -35.64
C ALA A 388 1.28 -2.34 -35.62
N LEU A 389 2.26 -1.73 -34.93
CA LEU A 389 2.46 -0.27 -34.89
C LEU A 389 3.49 0.22 -35.91
N ASP A 390 4.26 -0.68 -36.52
CA ASP A 390 5.21 -0.36 -37.57
C ASP A 390 4.48 -0.12 -38.90
N ASN A 391 4.77 1.01 -39.52
CA ASN A 391 4.26 1.39 -40.83
C ASN A 391 5.36 1.44 -41.90
N GLY A 392 6.55 0.91 -41.59
CA GLY A 392 7.70 0.86 -42.47
C GLY A 392 8.35 2.22 -42.75
N LYS A 393 7.97 3.28 -42.03
CA LYS A 393 8.47 4.64 -42.22
C LYS A 393 8.99 5.20 -40.89
N ALA A 394 10.04 6.02 -40.97
CA ALA A 394 10.54 6.76 -39.82
C ALA A 394 9.44 7.67 -39.25
N LYS A 395 9.33 7.71 -37.92
CA LYS A 395 8.34 8.54 -37.24
C LYS A 395 8.67 10.03 -37.44
N LYS A 396 7.67 10.84 -37.77
CA LYS A 396 7.84 12.30 -37.86
C LYS A 396 7.92 12.89 -36.44
N PRO A 397 8.60 14.03 -36.23
CA PRO A 397 8.57 14.71 -34.94
C PRO A 397 7.13 15.03 -34.53
N ALA A 398 6.74 14.62 -33.31
CA ALA A 398 5.42 14.89 -32.78
C ALA A 398 5.22 16.41 -32.56
N PRO A 399 4.01 16.93 -32.80
CA PRO A 399 3.68 18.31 -32.43
C PRO A 399 3.73 18.48 -30.90
N PRO A 400 3.75 19.73 -30.39
CA PRO A 400 3.67 19.98 -28.95
C PRO A 400 2.48 19.27 -28.32
N MET A 401 2.69 18.64 -27.16
CA MET A 401 1.69 17.82 -26.48
C MET A 401 0.39 18.61 -26.26
N LYS A 402 -0.70 18.15 -26.89
CA LYS A 402 -2.06 18.58 -26.57
C LYS A 402 -2.74 17.51 -25.74
N LYS A 403 -3.16 17.86 -24.53
CA LYS A 403 -3.81 16.90 -23.61
C LYS A 403 -5.16 16.47 -24.17
N MET A 404 -5.33 15.17 -24.37
CA MET A 404 -6.59 14.57 -24.82
C MET A 404 -7.59 14.49 -23.67
N LYS A 405 -8.88 14.65 -23.99
CA LYS A 405 -9.95 14.50 -22.99
C LYS A 405 -10.14 13.02 -22.68
N ARG A 406 -10.13 12.68 -21.39
CA ARG A 406 -10.33 11.30 -20.93
C ARG A 406 -11.78 10.86 -21.20
N ALA A 407 -11.93 9.77 -21.95
CA ALA A 407 -13.22 9.12 -22.16
C ALA A 407 -13.62 8.39 -20.87
N VAL A 408 -14.50 9.00 -20.08
CA VAL A 408 -15.09 8.37 -18.89
C VAL A 408 -16.34 7.61 -19.35
N PRO A 409 -16.45 6.29 -19.13
CA PRO A 409 -17.70 5.58 -19.39
C PRO A 409 -18.80 6.25 -18.54
N LYS A 410 -19.93 6.59 -19.18
CA LYS A 410 -21.11 7.06 -18.44
C LYS A 410 -21.48 5.96 -17.44
N LYS A 411 -21.63 6.32 -16.16
CA LYS A 411 -22.22 5.39 -15.16
C LYS A 411 -23.56 4.94 -15.74
N ALA A 412 -23.78 3.63 -15.85
CA ALA A 412 -25.12 3.13 -16.05
C ALA A 412 -25.95 3.61 -14.86
N GLU A 413 -27.06 4.29 -15.12
CA GLU A 413 -28.01 4.59 -14.06
C GLU A 413 -28.48 3.26 -13.47
N PRO A 414 -28.63 3.18 -12.13
CA PRO A 414 -29.22 1.99 -11.53
C PRO A 414 -30.58 1.73 -12.17
N HIS A 415 -30.85 0.47 -12.52
CA HIS A 415 -32.07 0.04 -13.22
C HIS A 415 -33.27 -0.14 -12.29
N TRP A 416 -33.19 0.39 -11.07
CA TRP A 416 -34.20 0.25 -10.03
C TRP A 416 -34.76 1.62 -9.66
N ASN A 417 -36.07 1.65 -9.42
CA ASN A 417 -36.77 2.83 -8.96
C ASN A 417 -36.25 3.24 -7.57
N ARG A 418 -36.17 4.54 -7.33
CA ARG A 418 -35.73 5.10 -6.05
C ARG A 418 -36.95 5.31 -5.17
N PHE A 419 -36.83 4.97 -3.90
CA PHE A 419 -37.89 5.15 -2.91
C PHE A 419 -37.32 5.85 -1.69
N MET A 420 -38.04 6.87 -1.22
CA MET A 420 -37.64 7.71 -0.10
C MET A 420 -38.73 7.72 0.97
N CYS A 421 -38.33 7.54 2.22
CA CYS A 421 -39.21 7.65 3.38
C CYS A 421 -39.72 9.10 3.51
N SER A 422 -41.03 9.29 3.52
CA SER A 422 -41.66 10.60 3.67
C SER A 422 -41.41 11.25 5.03
N GLY A 423 -41.13 10.46 6.07
CA GLY A 423 -40.89 10.94 7.43
C GLY A 423 -39.50 11.51 7.66
N CYS A 424 -38.45 10.76 7.32
CA CYS A 424 -37.05 11.14 7.61
C CYS A 424 -36.19 11.43 6.37
N GLY A 425 -36.70 11.14 5.16
CA GLY A 425 -35.93 11.29 3.92
C GLY A 425 -34.94 10.16 3.64
N TYR A 426 -34.97 9.07 4.40
CA TYR A 426 -34.14 7.89 4.13
C TYR A 426 -34.43 7.32 2.75
N GLU A 427 -33.40 7.20 1.91
CA GLU A 427 -33.50 6.58 0.57
C GLU A 427 -33.08 5.11 0.67
N TYR A 428 -33.99 4.20 0.30
CA TYR A 428 -33.65 2.78 0.23
C TYR A 428 -32.78 2.52 -0.99
N ASP A 429 -31.56 1.99 -0.77
CA ASP A 429 -30.66 1.56 -1.84
C ASP A 429 -30.67 0.02 -1.95
N PRO A 430 -31.33 -0.56 -2.97
CA PRO A 430 -31.28 -1.98 -3.25
C PRO A 430 -29.87 -2.56 -3.31
N ALA A 431 -28.83 -1.80 -3.66
CA ALA A 431 -27.46 -2.30 -3.69
C ALA A 431 -26.88 -2.59 -2.30
N LEU A 432 -27.45 -2.00 -1.25
CA LEU A 432 -27.02 -2.17 0.14
C LEU A 432 -27.93 -3.11 0.93
N GLY A 433 -29.24 -3.13 0.62
CA GLY A 433 -30.24 -3.84 1.43
C GLY A 433 -30.43 -3.16 2.80
N ASP A 434 -30.92 -3.92 3.77
CA ASP A 434 -31.07 -3.50 5.18
C ASP A 434 -30.69 -4.66 6.12
N PRO A 435 -29.44 -4.70 6.60
CA PRO A 435 -28.96 -5.79 7.46
C PRO A 435 -29.65 -5.87 8.83
N GLU A 436 -30.16 -4.76 9.37
CA GLU A 436 -30.85 -4.77 10.67
C GLU A 436 -32.26 -5.34 10.54
N GLY A 437 -32.92 -5.09 9.41
CA GLY A 437 -34.17 -5.75 8.99
C GLY A 437 -33.98 -7.09 8.27
N GLU A 438 -32.78 -7.69 8.31
CA GLU A 438 -32.43 -8.96 7.63
C GLU A 438 -32.63 -8.98 6.10
N ILE A 439 -32.66 -7.81 5.46
CA ILE A 439 -32.81 -7.65 4.01
C ILE A 439 -31.46 -7.73 3.32
N ARG A 440 -31.35 -8.66 2.36
CA ARG A 440 -30.11 -8.88 1.61
C ARG A 440 -29.85 -7.78 0.57
N PRO A 441 -28.58 -7.41 0.33
CA PRO A 441 -28.20 -6.61 -0.83
C PRO A 441 -28.73 -7.22 -2.14
N GLY A 442 -29.26 -6.37 -3.01
CA GLY A 442 -29.91 -6.71 -4.28
C GLY A 442 -31.45 -6.82 -4.22
N THR A 443 -32.05 -6.68 -3.04
CA THR A 443 -33.51 -6.76 -2.87
C THR A 443 -34.17 -5.46 -3.33
N LEU A 444 -35.07 -5.52 -4.31
CA LEU A 444 -35.83 -4.35 -4.78
C LEU A 444 -36.85 -3.90 -3.73
N PHE A 445 -37.15 -2.59 -3.69
CA PHE A 445 -38.06 -2.01 -2.70
C PHE A 445 -39.44 -2.68 -2.73
N GLU A 446 -39.92 -2.99 -3.93
CA GLU A 446 -41.22 -3.64 -4.17
C GLU A 446 -41.30 -5.02 -3.51
N VAL A 447 -40.16 -5.70 -3.32
CA VAL A 447 -40.05 -7.08 -2.82
C VAL A 447 -39.74 -7.13 -1.32
N LEU A 448 -39.55 -5.97 -0.66
CA LEU A 448 -39.38 -5.92 0.79
C LEU A 448 -40.61 -6.50 1.51
N PRO A 449 -40.44 -7.19 2.67
CA PRO A 449 -41.55 -7.65 3.50
C PRO A 449 -42.52 -6.51 3.85
N GLU A 450 -43.81 -6.82 4.04
CA GLU A 450 -44.79 -5.81 4.46
C GLU A 450 -44.49 -5.26 5.85
N GLU A 451 -43.88 -6.07 6.72
CA GLU A 451 -43.50 -5.67 8.08
C GLU A 451 -42.17 -4.91 8.14
N TRP A 452 -41.52 -4.67 6.99
CA TRP A 452 -40.27 -3.92 6.96
C TRP A 452 -40.52 -2.44 7.29
N ILE A 453 -39.72 -1.90 8.19
CA ILE A 453 -39.80 -0.51 8.66
C ILE A 453 -38.55 0.27 8.28
N CYS A 454 -38.68 1.58 8.17
CA CYS A 454 -37.58 2.48 7.90
C CYS A 454 -36.50 2.34 9.01
N PRO A 455 -35.24 2.04 8.67
CA PRO A 455 -34.19 1.83 9.68
C PRO A 455 -33.86 3.11 10.46
N ASP A 456 -34.08 4.29 9.86
CA ASP A 456 -33.74 5.57 10.49
C ASP A 456 -34.81 6.08 11.48
N CYS A 457 -36.10 5.82 11.20
CA CYS A 457 -37.20 6.43 11.97
C CYS A 457 -38.31 5.45 12.39
N GLY A 458 -38.26 4.20 11.94
CA GLY A 458 -39.23 3.16 12.28
C GLY A 458 -40.58 3.28 11.58
N GLU A 459 -40.75 4.22 10.64
CA GLU A 459 -41.97 4.35 9.84
C GLU A 459 -42.20 3.15 8.92
N ASP A 460 -43.46 2.79 8.72
CA ASP A 460 -43.84 1.65 7.89
C ASP A 460 -43.40 1.82 6.42
N LYS A 461 -43.18 0.70 5.72
CA LYS A 461 -42.91 0.66 4.27
C LYS A 461 -43.91 1.49 3.44
N THR A 462 -45.16 1.61 3.90
CA THR A 462 -46.21 2.40 3.24
C THR A 462 -45.91 3.90 3.16
N GLN A 463 -45.01 4.40 4.00
CA GLN A 463 -44.59 5.81 4.04
C GLN A 463 -43.46 6.13 3.04
N PHE A 464 -43.03 5.19 2.21
CA PHE A 464 -42.05 5.45 1.16
C PHE A 464 -42.72 5.89 -0.15
N ILE A 465 -42.22 6.97 -0.71
CA ILE A 465 -42.67 7.54 -1.99
C ILE A 465 -41.59 7.35 -3.06
N PRO A 466 -41.97 7.18 -4.35
CA PRO A 466 -41.01 7.22 -5.45
C PRO A 466 -40.27 8.56 -5.47
N ALA A 467 -38.93 8.52 -5.56
CA ALA A 467 -38.04 9.68 -5.52
C ALA A 467 -37.60 10.17 -6.90
#